data_AF-A0A8J7MK58-F1
#
_entry.id   AF-A0A8J7MK58-F1
#
_cell.length_a   1.000
_cell.length_b   1.000
_cell.length_c   1.000
_cell.angle_alpha   90.00
_cell.angle_beta   90.00
_cell.angle_gamma   90.00
#
_symmetry.space_group_name_H-M   'P 1'
#
loop_
_entity.id
_entity.type
_entity.pdbx_description
1 polymer ?
#
loop_
_entity_poly.entity_id
_entity_poly.type
_entity_poly.pdbx_seq_one_letter_code
_entity_poly.pdbx_strand_id
1 'polypeptide(L)'
;ATMGTVTNIRTGGRTNLSGIFKGLALLIIVLGLGYYVQFIPMAVLAGILVTIGIGIIDVKGLQLLPKVPKSDAVILIVTLLVTVFDNLLDAVAIGTMISFIMFMKNMSDATLKSNQAGLLGDILQEQGLPEALAKNVYIQHLEGPLFFGFADEFKVRTEQIKGVEVVVMRLDHVPFMDETGLLVLEESIYI
;
A
#
# COMPACT_ATOMS: atom_id res chain seq x y z
N ALA A 1 5.07 -7.46 -18.91
CA ALA A 1 5.87 -8.16 -19.94
C ALA A 1 6.35 -7.15 -20.97
N THR A 2 7.62 -7.16 -21.36
CA THR A 2 8.13 -6.21 -22.37
C THR A 2 7.56 -6.54 -23.76
N MET A 3 7.52 -5.56 -24.67
CA MET A 3 7.00 -5.74 -26.03
C MET A 3 7.60 -6.95 -26.76
N GLY A 4 8.90 -7.22 -26.55
CA GLY A 4 9.57 -8.38 -27.12
C GLY A 4 9.05 -9.72 -26.61
N THR A 5 8.69 -9.80 -25.33
CA THR A 5 8.11 -11.02 -24.75
C THR A 5 6.66 -11.21 -25.19
N VAL A 6 5.86 -10.14 -25.23
CA VAL A 6 4.47 -10.20 -25.72
C VAL A 6 4.43 -10.65 -27.18
N THR A 7 5.32 -10.12 -28.01
CA THR A 7 5.44 -10.54 -29.41
C THR A 7 5.84 -12.00 -29.51
N ASN A 8 6.87 -12.43 -28.77
CA ASN A 8 7.32 -13.83 -28.75
C ASN A 8 6.18 -14.80 -28.41
N ILE A 9 5.37 -14.49 -27.40
CA ILE A 9 4.23 -15.32 -27.01
C ILE A 9 3.15 -15.32 -28.10
N ARG A 10 2.82 -14.15 -28.67
CA ARG A 10 1.83 -14.02 -29.75
C ARG A 10 2.24 -14.77 -31.02
N THR A 11 3.53 -14.86 -31.31
CA THR A 11 4.09 -15.63 -32.43
C THR A 11 4.25 -17.12 -32.11
N GLY A 12 3.75 -17.62 -30.98
CA GLY A 12 3.76 -19.03 -30.63
C GLY A 12 5.00 -19.51 -29.87
N GLY A 13 5.85 -18.61 -29.39
CA GLY A 13 7.00 -18.93 -28.54
C GLY A 13 6.54 -19.47 -27.18
N ARG A 14 6.77 -20.77 -26.95
CA ARG A 14 6.31 -21.50 -25.74
C ARG A 14 7.44 -22.02 -24.86
N THR A 15 8.68 -22.04 -25.37
CA THR A 15 9.84 -22.61 -24.67
C THR A 15 10.96 -21.58 -24.51
N ASN A 16 11.85 -21.83 -23.55
CA ASN A 16 13.03 -20.99 -23.29
C ASN A 16 14.00 -20.92 -24.49
N LEU A 17 13.90 -21.88 -25.42
CA LEU A 17 14.68 -21.90 -26.67
C LEU A 17 14.47 -20.63 -27.50
N SER A 18 13.27 -20.04 -27.52
CA SER A 18 13.04 -18.81 -28.28
C SER A 18 13.90 -17.64 -27.79
N GLY A 19 14.11 -17.55 -26.47
CA GLY A 19 15.02 -16.56 -25.88
C GLY A 19 16.47 -16.80 -26.29
N ILE A 20 16.90 -18.06 -26.32
CA ILE A 20 18.26 -18.45 -26.75
C ILE A 20 18.48 -18.10 -28.22
N PHE A 21 17.54 -18.46 -29.11
CA PHE A 21 17.64 -18.11 -30.54
C PHE A 21 17.62 -16.60 -30.78
N LYS A 22 16.81 -15.84 -30.02
CA LYS A 22 16.82 -14.37 -30.08
C LYS A 22 18.19 -13.79 -29.67
N GLY A 23 18.78 -14.32 -28.60
CA GLY A 23 20.11 -13.92 -28.13
C GLY A 23 21.21 -14.25 -29.15
N LEU A 24 21.19 -15.47 -29.71
CA LEU A 24 22.12 -15.90 -30.76
C LEU A 24 21.97 -15.07 -32.04
N ALA A 25 20.74 -14.80 -32.47
CA ALA A 25 20.48 -13.94 -33.63
C ALA A 25 21.05 -12.53 -33.42
N LEU A 26 20.81 -11.94 -32.24
CA LEU A 26 21.38 -10.63 -31.89
C LEU A 26 22.91 -10.67 -31.90
N LEU A 27 23.52 -11.71 -31.34
CA LEU A 27 24.98 -11.89 -31.32
C LEU A 27 25.56 -11.95 -32.74
N ILE A 28 24.95 -12.75 -33.64
CA ILE A 28 25.36 -12.86 -35.04
C ILE A 28 25.24 -11.52 -35.77
N ILE A 29 24.15 -10.78 -35.53
CA ILE A 29 23.94 -9.47 -36.15
C ILE A 29 25.02 -8.48 -35.68
N VAL A 30 25.31 -8.43 -34.38
CA VAL A 30 26.29 -7.49 -33.82
C VAL A 30 27.71 -7.82 -34.32
N LEU A 31 28.10 -9.10 -34.32
CA LEU A 31 29.45 -9.51 -34.74
C LEU A 31 29.65 -9.52 -36.26
N GLY A 32 28.62 -9.92 -37.02
CA GLY A 32 28.73 -10.07 -38.48
C GLY A 32 28.27 -8.84 -39.26
N LEU A 33 27.19 -8.18 -38.83
CA LEU A 33 26.58 -7.04 -39.54
C LEU A 33 26.85 -5.69 -38.87
N GLY A 34 27.74 -5.61 -37.87
CA GLY A 34 28.06 -4.36 -37.17
C GLY A 34 28.47 -3.21 -38.11
N TYR A 35 29.19 -3.52 -39.20
CA TYR A 35 29.54 -2.53 -40.23
C TYR A 35 28.31 -1.92 -40.94
N TYR A 36 27.22 -2.67 -41.10
CA TYR A 36 26.00 -2.15 -41.71
C TYR A 36 25.15 -1.37 -40.69
N VAL A 37 25.19 -1.75 -39.41
CA VAL A 37 24.45 -1.10 -38.32
C VAL A 37 24.86 0.37 -38.15
N GLN A 38 26.12 0.72 -38.43
CA GLN A 38 26.58 2.12 -38.33
C GLN A 38 25.89 3.08 -39.32
N PHE A 39 25.30 2.55 -40.41
CA PHE A 39 24.60 3.38 -41.40
C PHE A 39 23.15 3.67 -41.00
N ILE A 40 22.66 3.13 -39.88
CA ILE A 40 21.30 3.39 -39.41
C ILE A 40 21.19 4.86 -38.99
N PRO A 41 20.33 5.67 -39.65
CA PRO A 41 20.19 7.08 -39.30
C PRO A 41 19.59 7.25 -37.89
N MET A 42 20.08 8.24 -37.14
CA MET A 42 19.54 8.56 -35.80
C MET A 42 18.04 8.87 -35.82
N ALA A 43 17.53 9.42 -36.93
CA ALA A 43 16.10 9.70 -37.11
C ALA A 43 15.24 8.41 -37.02
N VAL A 44 15.74 7.29 -37.53
CA VAL A 44 15.03 5.99 -37.46
C VAL A 44 15.00 5.50 -36.01
N LEU A 45 16.12 5.58 -35.30
CA LEU A 45 16.21 5.19 -33.90
C LEU A 45 15.30 6.05 -33.01
N ALA A 46 15.27 7.37 -33.24
CA ALA A 46 14.37 8.28 -32.54
C ALA A 46 12.89 7.93 -32.80
N GLY A 47 12.51 7.63 -34.05
CA GLY A 47 11.16 7.20 -34.39
C GLY A 47 10.74 5.90 -33.68
N ILE A 48 11.65 4.92 -33.61
CA ILE A 48 11.43 3.69 -32.84
C ILE A 48 11.26 4.00 -31.35
N LEU A 49 12.10 4.87 -30.77
CA LEU A 49 12.03 5.18 -29.35
C LEU A 49 10.73 5.91 -28.97
N VAL A 50 10.29 6.87 -29.78
CA VAL A 50 9.03 7.61 -29.55
C VAL A 50 7.82 6.68 -29.63
N THR A 51 7.76 5.81 -30.65
CA THR A 51 6.64 4.86 -30.80
C THR A 51 6.58 3.85 -29.65
N ILE A 52 7.72 3.35 -29.18
CA ILE A 52 7.80 2.49 -28.00
C ILE A 52 7.38 3.27 -26.73
N GLY A 53 7.86 4.50 -26.55
CA GLY A 53 7.51 5.35 -25.42
C GLY A 53 6.01 5.59 -25.31
N ILE A 54 5.35 5.94 -26.42
CA ILE A 54 3.89 6.10 -26.49
C ILE A 54 3.18 4.78 -26.14
N GLY A 55 3.71 3.64 -26.59
CA GLY A 55 3.15 2.32 -26.28
C GLY A 55 3.29 1.89 -24.81
N ILE A 56 4.20 2.50 -24.04
CA ILE A 56 4.39 2.23 -22.60
C ILE A 56 3.40 3.04 -21.75
N ILE A 57 2.96 4.21 -22.23
CA ILE A 57 2.05 5.08 -21.49
C ILE A 57 0.70 4.37 -21.31
N ASP A 58 0.35 4.06 -20.06
CA ASP A 58 -0.95 3.49 -19.70
C ASP A 58 -2.02 4.58 -19.57
N VAL A 59 -2.56 5.00 -20.71
CA VAL A 59 -3.63 6.02 -20.78
C VAL A 59 -4.89 5.56 -20.03
N LYS A 60 -5.17 4.26 -19.99
CA LYS A 60 -6.35 3.72 -19.28
C LYS A 60 -6.14 3.80 -17.76
N GLY A 61 -4.94 3.48 -17.27
CA GLY A 61 -4.56 3.68 -15.88
C GLY A 61 -4.70 5.13 -15.43
N LEU A 62 -4.23 6.08 -16.27
CA LEU A 62 -4.40 7.52 -16.02
C LEU A 62 -5.88 7.95 -16.01
N GLN A 63 -6.72 7.39 -16.88
CA GLN A 63 -8.16 7.66 -16.89
C GLN A 63 -8.88 7.12 -15.64
N LEU A 64 -8.34 6.08 -15.00
CA LEU A 64 -8.90 5.51 -13.78
C LEU A 64 -8.46 6.25 -12.52
N LEU A 65 -7.45 7.13 -12.60
CA LEU A 65 -6.95 7.93 -11.46
C LEU A 65 -8.03 8.60 -10.60
N PRO A 66 -9.09 9.20 -11.17
CA PRO A 66 -10.14 9.83 -10.36
C PRO A 66 -10.95 8.85 -9.49
N LYS A 67 -10.90 7.55 -9.79
CA LYS A 67 -11.63 6.49 -9.08
C LYS A 67 -10.79 5.82 -7.99
N VAL A 68 -9.49 6.10 -7.93
CA VAL A 68 -8.54 5.51 -6.98
C VAL A 68 -8.57 6.32 -5.69
N PRO A 69 -8.30 5.72 -4.50
CA PRO A 69 -8.17 6.48 -3.26
C PRO A 69 -7.23 7.69 -3.44
N LYS A 70 -7.61 8.83 -2.84
CA LYS A 70 -6.87 10.09 -3.00
C LYS A 70 -5.41 9.96 -2.56
N SER A 71 -5.13 9.14 -1.54
CA SER A 71 -3.76 8.82 -1.08
C SER A 71 -2.89 8.27 -2.20
N ASP A 72 -3.44 7.32 -2.95
CA ASP A 72 -2.70 6.55 -3.95
C ASP A 72 -2.52 7.38 -5.22
N ALA A 73 -3.52 8.18 -5.57
CA ALA A 73 -3.43 9.14 -6.67
C ALA A 73 -2.35 10.20 -6.42
N VAL A 74 -2.22 10.70 -5.19
CA VAL A 74 -1.17 11.66 -4.81
C VAL A 74 0.21 11.02 -4.95
N ILE A 75 0.40 9.79 -4.48
CA ILE A 75 1.68 9.07 -4.61
C ILE A 75 2.06 8.93 -6.10
N LEU A 76 1.11 8.55 -6.96
CA LEU A 76 1.36 8.42 -8.39
C LEU A 76 1.75 9.75 -9.05
N ILE A 77 1.05 10.84 -8.73
CA ILE A 77 1.34 12.16 -9.32
C ILE A 77 2.71 12.66 -8.85
N VAL A 78 3.02 12.53 -7.55
CA VAL A 78 4.31 12.94 -7.00
C VAL A 78 5.45 12.15 -7.63
N THR A 79 5.35 10.82 -7.67
CA THR A 79 6.38 9.96 -8.29
C THR A 79 6.59 10.25 -9.77
N LEU A 80 5.50 10.49 -10.52
CA LEU A 80 5.56 10.87 -11.93
C LEU A 80 6.31 12.19 -12.12
N LEU A 81 5.96 13.22 -11.34
CA LEU A 81 6.58 14.54 -11.44
C LEU A 81 8.06 14.49 -11.09
N VAL A 82 8.43 13.82 -9.99
CA VAL A 82 9.84 13.68 -9.60
C VAL A 82 10.63 12.93 -10.68
N THR A 83 10.05 11.87 -11.27
CA THR A 83 10.72 11.12 -12.36
C THR A 83 10.98 11.98 -13.59
N VAL A 84 10.07 12.91 -13.92
CA VAL A 84 10.16 13.76 -15.11
C VAL A 84 11.13 14.94 -14.90
N PHE A 85 11.16 15.52 -13.69
CA PHE A 85 11.92 16.74 -13.42
C PHE A 85 13.28 16.51 -12.74
N ASP A 86 13.50 15.36 -12.13
CA ASP A 86 14.72 15.07 -11.37
C ASP A 86 15.34 13.74 -11.79
N ASN A 87 15.17 12.67 -11.00
CA ASN A 87 15.74 11.36 -11.26
C ASN A 87 14.74 10.25 -10.92
N LEU A 88 14.83 9.15 -11.67
CA LEU A 88 14.07 7.94 -11.41
C LEU A 88 14.38 7.36 -10.02
N LEU A 89 15.65 7.38 -9.58
CA LEU A 89 16.04 6.79 -8.29
C LEU A 89 15.39 7.55 -7.13
N ASP A 90 15.44 8.88 -7.16
CA ASP A 90 14.85 9.74 -6.14
C ASP A 90 13.32 9.65 -6.14
N ALA A 91 12.71 9.57 -7.33
CA ALA A 91 11.27 9.34 -7.46
C ALA A 91 10.82 8.04 -6.80
N VAL A 92 11.56 6.94 -7.01
CA VAL A 92 11.27 5.65 -6.39
C VAL A 92 11.44 5.73 -4.87
N ALA A 93 12.50 6.38 -4.38
CA ALA A 93 12.74 6.54 -2.95
C ALA A 93 11.60 7.32 -2.26
N ILE A 94 11.28 8.51 -2.78
CA ILE A 94 10.23 9.39 -2.23
C ILE A 94 8.86 8.73 -2.32
N GLY A 95 8.53 8.14 -3.48
CA GLY A 95 7.26 7.44 -3.68
C GLY A 95 7.03 6.30 -2.69
N THR A 96 8.08 5.51 -2.49
CA THR A 96 8.06 4.38 -1.55
C THR A 96 7.90 4.87 -0.10
N MET A 97 8.61 5.94 0.29
CA MET A 97 8.44 6.53 1.63
C MET A 97 7.01 7.01 1.88
N ILE A 98 6.41 7.76 0.95
CA ILE A 98 5.04 8.24 1.09
C ILE A 98 4.07 7.05 1.12
N SER A 99 4.30 6.03 0.29
CA SER A 99 3.48 4.81 0.28
C SER A 99 3.51 4.09 1.62
N PHE A 100 4.67 4.00 2.29
CA PHE A 100 4.76 3.39 3.62
C PHE A 100 3.99 4.21 4.67
N ILE A 101 4.13 5.53 4.66
CA ILE A 101 3.39 6.41 5.59
C ILE A 101 1.88 6.27 5.38
N MET A 102 1.41 6.31 4.13
CA MET A 102 -0.01 6.15 3.81
C MET A 102 -0.53 4.75 4.16
N PHE A 103 0.29 3.72 3.96
CA PHE A 103 -0.06 2.35 4.36
C PHE A 103 -0.25 2.24 5.87
N MET A 104 0.67 2.79 6.67
CA MET A 104 0.55 2.80 8.13
C MET A 104 -0.70 3.55 8.59
N LYS A 105 -1.01 4.69 7.97
CA LYS A 105 -2.23 5.44 8.24
C LYS A 105 -3.48 4.62 7.92
N ASN A 106 -3.55 4.02 6.74
CA ASN A 106 -4.70 3.21 6.32
C ASN A 106 -4.90 1.97 7.22
N MET A 107 -3.81 1.39 7.73
CA MET A 107 -3.85 0.30 8.70
C MET A 107 -4.45 0.77 10.03
N SER A 108 -4.01 1.93 10.55
CA SER A 108 -4.54 2.52 11.78
C SER A 108 -6.03 2.89 11.64
N ASP A 109 -6.40 3.54 10.54
CA ASP A 109 -7.79 3.92 10.24
C ASP A 109 -8.71 2.68 10.13
N ALA A 110 -8.19 1.54 9.65
CA ALA A 110 -8.94 0.29 9.56
C ALA A 110 -9.18 -0.34 10.95
N THR A 111 -8.15 -0.36 11.80
CA THR A 111 -8.23 -0.77 13.21
C THR A 111 -9.29 0.04 13.96
N LEU A 112 -9.32 1.36 13.77
CA LEU A 112 -10.33 2.24 14.38
C LEU A 112 -11.78 1.91 14.03
N LYS A 113 -12.05 1.58 12.75
CA LYS A 113 -13.41 1.30 12.27
C LYS A 113 -13.93 -0.05 12.76
N SER A 114 -13.02 -0.97 13.06
CA SER A 114 -13.32 -2.28 13.60
C SER A 114 -13.57 -2.23 15.12
N ASN A 115 -12.96 -1.25 15.81
CA ASN A 115 -13.16 -1.00 17.24
C ASN A 115 -14.56 -0.47 17.57
N GLN A 116 -15.52 -1.38 17.68
CA GLN A 116 -16.79 -1.16 18.37
C GLN A 116 -16.51 -0.95 19.87
N ALA A 117 -16.85 0.23 20.38
CA ALA A 117 -16.77 0.55 21.80
C ALA A 117 -18.15 1.05 22.23
N GLY A 118 -18.68 0.47 23.30
CA GLY A 118 -20.05 0.71 23.76
C GLY A 118 -20.24 0.24 25.18
N LEU A 119 -21.31 0.72 25.83
CA LEU A 119 -21.68 0.21 27.14
C LEU A 119 -22.07 -1.26 27.01
N LEU A 120 -21.85 -2.02 28.08
CA LEU A 120 -22.14 -3.45 28.10
C LEU A 120 -23.61 -3.74 27.73
N GLY A 121 -24.54 -2.82 28.04
CA GLY A 121 -25.94 -2.89 27.63
C GLY A 121 -26.23 -2.66 26.14
N ASP A 122 -25.36 -1.93 25.41
CA ASP A 122 -25.52 -1.66 23.98
C ASP A 122 -24.97 -2.82 23.12
N ILE A 123 -23.97 -3.56 23.63
CA ILE A 123 -23.31 -4.68 22.94
C ILE A 123 -24.04 -6.00 23.21
N LEU A 124 -24.53 -6.21 24.44
CA LEU A 124 -25.17 -7.46 24.89
C LEU A 124 -26.69 -7.33 24.98
N GLN A 125 -27.33 -6.81 23.94
CA GLN A 125 -28.79 -6.57 23.87
C GLN A 125 -29.68 -7.82 24.13
N GLU A 126 -29.12 -9.00 24.42
CA GLU A 126 -29.84 -10.28 24.53
C GLU A 126 -29.52 -11.20 25.72
N GLN A 127 -28.66 -10.85 26.69
CA GLN A 127 -28.36 -11.80 27.78
C GLN A 127 -28.57 -11.24 29.18
N GLY A 128 -29.84 -10.98 29.54
CA GLY A 128 -30.33 -11.03 30.94
C GLY A 128 -29.42 -10.40 32.00
N LEU A 129 -28.73 -9.32 31.66
CA LEU A 129 -27.72 -8.73 32.52
C LEU A 129 -28.41 -7.90 33.60
N PRO A 130 -27.96 -7.98 34.87
CA PRO A 130 -28.43 -7.08 35.90
C PRO A 130 -28.25 -5.62 35.45
N GLU A 131 -29.31 -4.81 35.48
CA GLU A 131 -29.28 -3.40 35.03
C GLU A 131 -28.17 -2.58 35.70
N ALA A 132 -27.74 -2.97 36.91
CA ALA A 132 -26.61 -2.39 37.62
C ALA A 132 -25.27 -2.58 36.90
N LEU A 133 -25.04 -3.74 36.27
CA LEU A 133 -23.82 -4.02 35.50
C LEU A 133 -23.86 -3.37 34.12
N ALA A 134 -25.04 -3.21 33.54
CA ALA A 134 -25.21 -2.59 32.23
C ALA A 134 -24.81 -1.10 32.21
N LYS A 135 -24.89 -0.40 33.35
CA LYS A 135 -24.48 1.01 33.49
C LYS A 135 -23.06 1.21 34.02
N ASN A 136 -22.51 0.24 34.75
CA ASN A 136 -21.23 0.42 35.45
C ASN A 136 -20.03 -0.23 34.75
N VAL A 137 -20.27 -1.08 33.73
CA VAL A 137 -19.22 -1.80 33.01
C VAL A 137 -19.09 -1.29 31.57
N TYR A 138 -17.90 -0.82 31.21
CA TYR A 138 -17.55 -0.44 29.85
C TYR A 138 -16.75 -1.57 29.18
N ILE A 139 -17.17 -2.04 28.01
CA ILE A 139 -16.40 -3.02 27.24
C ILE A 139 -15.78 -2.30 26.04
N GLN A 140 -14.47 -2.39 25.93
CA GLN A 140 -13.72 -1.87 24.79
C GLN A 140 -13.09 -3.05 24.04
N HIS A 141 -13.53 -3.27 22.80
CA HIS A 141 -12.86 -4.20 21.90
C HIS A 141 -11.74 -3.49 21.15
N LEU A 142 -10.54 -4.06 21.24
CA LEU A 142 -9.35 -3.65 20.51
C LEU A 142 -9.07 -4.67 19.41
N GLU A 143 -9.23 -4.23 18.18
CA GLU A 143 -9.10 -5.00 16.95
C GLU A 143 -8.02 -4.36 16.07
N GLY A 144 -6.92 -5.09 15.86
CA GLY A 144 -5.77 -4.64 15.11
C GLY A 144 -4.58 -4.23 15.97
N PRO A 145 -3.41 -3.95 15.35
CA PRO A 145 -2.17 -3.76 16.08
C PRO A 145 -2.19 -2.49 16.93
N LEU A 146 -1.67 -2.56 18.15
CA LEU A 146 -1.52 -1.42 19.05
C LEU A 146 -0.08 -0.89 18.94
N PHE A 147 0.12 0.09 18.07
CA PHE A 147 1.44 0.64 17.75
C PHE A 147 1.43 2.18 17.76
N PHE A 148 2.57 2.82 17.56
CA PHE A 148 2.71 4.28 17.58
C PHE A 148 1.70 5.03 16.70
N GLY A 149 1.22 4.44 15.60
CA GLY A 149 0.24 5.05 14.70
C GLY A 149 -1.21 5.01 15.20
N PHE A 150 -1.50 4.25 16.25
CA PHE A 150 -2.82 4.11 16.89
C PHE A 150 -2.81 4.56 18.36
N ALA A 151 -1.63 4.64 18.99
CA ALA A 151 -1.46 4.94 20.41
C ALA A 151 -2.13 6.26 20.85
N ASP A 152 -1.96 7.34 20.08
CA ASP A 152 -2.58 8.64 20.40
C ASP A 152 -4.11 8.57 20.39
N GLU A 153 -4.68 7.88 19.42
CA GLU A 153 -6.14 7.74 19.29
C GLU A 153 -6.72 6.81 20.36
N PHE A 154 -5.98 5.75 20.71
CA PHE A 154 -6.33 4.88 21.82
C PHE A 154 -6.39 5.68 23.13
N LYS A 155 -5.40 6.52 23.40
CA LYS A 155 -5.36 7.41 24.57
C LYS A 155 -6.57 8.33 24.64
N VAL A 156 -6.87 9.03 23.55
CA VAL A 156 -8.03 9.95 23.47
C VAL A 156 -9.34 9.22 23.73
N ARG A 157 -9.50 7.98 23.23
CA ARG A 157 -10.70 7.17 23.51
C ARG A 157 -10.79 6.74 24.97
N THR A 158 -9.69 6.31 25.57
CA THR A 158 -9.67 5.90 26.98
C THR A 158 -10.01 7.08 27.90
N GLU A 159 -9.50 8.28 27.61
CA GLU A 159 -9.82 9.49 28.39
C GLU A 159 -11.31 9.90 28.33
N GLN A 160 -12.04 9.47 27.30
CA GLN A 160 -13.49 9.69 27.19
C GLN A 160 -14.31 8.74 28.07
N ILE A 161 -13.71 7.65 28.57
CA ILE A 161 -14.37 6.70 29.46
C ILE A 161 -14.38 7.32 30.87
N LYS A 162 -15.50 7.94 31.26
CA LYS A 162 -15.68 8.54 32.59
C LYS A 162 -16.96 8.03 33.25
N GLY A 163 -16.88 7.75 34.55
CA GLY A 163 -18.05 7.40 35.37
C GLY A 163 -18.46 5.93 35.33
N VAL A 164 -17.53 5.02 35.02
CA VAL A 164 -17.71 3.55 35.10
C VAL A 164 -16.81 2.96 36.18
N GLU A 165 -17.30 1.92 36.87
CA GLU A 165 -16.55 1.25 37.95
C GLU A 165 -15.59 0.19 37.41
N VAL A 166 -15.90 -0.40 36.25
CA VAL A 166 -15.12 -1.49 35.66
C VAL A 166 -14.98 -1.26 34.16
N VAL A 167 -13.74 -1.31 33.66
CA VAL A 167 -13.42 -1.30 32.23
C VAL A 167 -12.88 -2.68 31.84
N VAL A 168 -13.50 -3.31 30.84
CA VAL A 168 -13.07 -4.58 30.27
C VAL A 168 -12.48 -4.31 28.89
N MET A 169 -11.15 -4.32 28.79
CA MET A 169 -10.44 -4.23 27.51
C MET A 169 -10.24 -5.63 26.92
N ARG A 170 -10.82 -5.89 25.75
CA ARG A 170 -10.64 -7.13 25.01
C ARG A 170 -9.54 -6.97 23.96
N LEU A 171 -8.45 -7.71 24.16
CA LEU A 171 -7.24 -7.70 23.33
C LEU A 171 -7.14 -8.95 22.44
N ASP A 172 -8.22 -9.72 22.31
CA ASP A 172 -8.24 -11.03 21.63
C ASP A 172 -7.93 -10.95 20.12
N HIS A 173 -8.11 -9.77 19.51
CA HIS A 173 -7.81 -9.50 18.11
C HIS A 173 -6.68 -8.48 17.93
N VAL A 174 -5.79 -8.33 18.92
CA VAL A 174 -4.57 -7.52 18.81
C VAL A 174 -3.40 -8.42 18.40
N PRO A 175 -2.98 -8.42 17.12
CA PRO A 175 -1.95 -9.34 16.64
C PRO A 175 -0.54 -8.95 17.09
N PHE A 176 -0.31 -7.68 17.42
CA PHE A 176 0.99 -7.13 17.77
C PHE A 176 0.85 -5.83 18.56
N MET A 177 1.82 -5.58 19.45
CA MET A 177 1.94 -4.35 20.23
C MET A 177 3.40 -3.90 20.28
N ASP A 178 3.67 -2.61 20.00
CA ASP A 178 5.01 -2.02 20.13
C ASP A 178 5.21 -1.36 21.50
N GLU A 179 6.39 -0.79 21.74
CA GLU A 179 6.73 -0.11 23.00
C GLU A 179 5.82 1.08 23.29
N THR A 180 5.42 1.84 22.25
CA THR A 180 4.51 2.98 22.42
C THR A 180 3.10 2.49 22.80
N GLY A 181 2.64 1.43 22.15
CA GLY A 181 1.38 0.78 22.45
C GLY A 181 1.31 0.23 23.87
N LEU A 182 2.39 -0.41 24.34
CA LEU A 182 2.50 -0.89 25.71
C LEU A 182 2.43 0.26 26.72
N LEU A 183 3.14 1.35 26.47
CA LEU A 183 3.16 2.51 27.36
C LEU A 183 1.78 3.17 27.47
N VAL A 184 1.06 3.34 26.36
CA VAL A 184 -0.30 3.90 26.43
C VAL A 184 -1.27 2.92 27.09
N LEU A 185 -1.10 1.62 26.91
CA LEU A 185 -1.89 0.62 27.64
C LEU A 185 -1.62 0.70 29.15
N GLU A 186 -0.36 0.83 29.55
CA GLU A 186 0.01 1.04 30.94
C GLU A 186 -0.63 2.33 31.51
N GLU A 187 -0.49 3.47 30.81
CA GLU A 187 -1.15 4.72 31.20
C GLU A 187 -2.66 4.55 31.36
N SER A 188 -3.32 3.79 30.47
CA SER A 188 -4.76 3.57 30.51
C SER A 188 -5.25 2.75 31.71
N ILE A 189 -4.38 1.96 32.33
CA ILE A 189 -4.70 1.17 33.54
C ILE A 189 -4.62 2.04 34.81
N TYR A 190 -3.81 3.10 34.78
CA TYR A 190 -3.60 4.00 35.92
C TYR A 190 -4.58 5.19 35.99
N ILE A 191 -5.54 5.29 35.06
CA ILE A 191 -6.61 6.29 35.02
C ILE A 191 -7.84 5.78 35.79
#